data_AF-A0A9E6VM87-F1
#
_entry.id   AF-A0A9E6VM87-F1
#
_cell.length_a   1.000
_cell.length_b   1.000
_cell.length_c   1.000
_cell.angle_alpha   90.00
_cell.angle_beta   90.00
_cell.angle_gamma   90.00
#
_symmetry.space_group_name_H-M   'P 1'
#
loop_
_entity.id
_entity.type
_entity.pdbx_description
1 polymer ?
#
loop_
_entity_poly.entity_id
_entity_poly.type
_entity_poly.pdbx_seq_one_letter_code
_entity_poly.pdbx_strand_id
1 'polypeptide(L)'
;MTNQPEKKVCSIRYRGRMTGDELSALRKSRLWTEIAKRYLFLPLTFDYYSEYHQGEYADRVFFVYCGDEPLLAFWGLCKAGRLGYFHLPAEITAAPASAEAINEAYRQLLGELENIVKRDRVSAFEFEYDPYLVSAYFGKMSQVSVKHSCIVDLELGEEQIKGNVRKSYKSLINWGSRELRTAVMDSSNADPELYEQVKQFHFRVAGRKTRSDASWQKHYASIAAGEGYLVTAFFGEQMASAALVLHGSAEAFYGVGINDRELMEKHPVSHYPLLAAILHAKKIGLKKFNMNDVDILGTDEKADSISMFKKGFSKTLLAHTSYLVQTAAPADHTKA
;
A
#
# COMPACT_ATOMS: atom_id res chain seq x y z
N MET A 1 -8.70 49.45 8.41
CA MET A 1 -8.14 48.72 7.25
C MET A 1 -7.94 47.28 7.67
N THR A 2 -8.93 46.44 7.39
CA THR A 2 -8.83 44.99 7.57
C THR A 2 -7.88 44.46 6.50
N ASN A 3 -6.68 44.02 6.90
CA ASN A 3 -5.80 43.25 6.03
C ASN A 3 -6.55 41.99 5.59
N GLN A 4 -7.09 42.00 4.37
CA GLN A 4 -7.49 40.75 3.74
C GLN A 4 -6.21 39.94 3.55
N PRO A 5 -6.12 38.70 4.09
CA PRO A 5 -4.94 37.87 3.89
C PRO A 5 -4.74 37.69 2.38
N GLU A 6 -3.51 37.97 1.90
CA GLU A 6 -3.14 37.73 0.51
C GLU A 6 -3.57 36.33 0.10
N LYS A 7 -4.37 36.26 -0.97
CA LYS A 7 -4.88 35.02 -1.52
C LYS A 7 -3.67 34.21 -2.02
N LYS A 8 -3.21 33.25 -1.22
CA LYS A 8 -2.07 32.40 -1.59
C LYS A 8 -2.40 31.66 -2.88
N VAL A 9 -1.65 31.96 -3.93
CA VAL A 9 -1.78 31.29 -5.23
C VAL A 9 -1.24 29.87 -5.09
N CYS A 10 -2.04 28.88 -5.50
CA CYS A 10 -1.58 27.50 -5.58
C CYS A 10 -1.07 27.19 -6.99
N SER A 11 -0.10 26.28 -7.09
CA SER A 11 0.52 25.88 -8.36
C SER A 11 0.97 24.42 -8.31
N ILE A 12 1.02 23.78 -9.48
CA ILE A 12 1.66 22.47 -9.61
C ILE A 12 3.17 22.66 -9.51
N ARG A 13 3.79 22.04 -8.52
CA ARG A 13 5.25 21.90 -8.45
C ARG A 13 5.59 20.42 -8.43
N TYR A 14 6.66 20.08 -9.13
CA TYR A 14 7.17 18.71 -9.30
C TYR A 14 6.20 17.78 -10.04
N ARG A 15 6.69 17.22 -11.15
CA ARG A 15 6.01 16.21 -11.94
C ARG A 15 6.94 15.01 -12.01
N GLY A 16 6.50 13.89 -11.46
CA GLY A 16 7.24 12.66 -11.32
C GLY A 16 8.07 12.56 -10.04
N ARG A 17 8.98 11.59 -10.03
CA ARG A 17 9.84 11.23 -8.90
C ARG A 17 10.70 12.39 -8.39
N MET A 18 10.50 12.77 -7.13
CA MET A 18 11.39 13.67 -6.39
C MET A 18 12.71 12.99 -6.03
N THR A 19 13.82 13.74 -6.08
CA THR A 19 15.14 13.25 -5.67
C THR A 19 15.89 14.28 -4.82
N GLY A 20 16.86 13.83 -4.01
CA GLY A 20 17.78 14.68 -3.26
C GLY A 20 17.11 15.72 -2.36
N ASP A 21 17.38 17.00 -2.63
CA ASP A 21 16.92 18.12 -1.82
C ASP A 21 15.41 18.31 -1.85
N GLU A 22 14.75 17.96 -2.95
CA GLU A 22 13.29 18.09 -3.09
C GLU A 22 12.57 17.16 -2.11
N LEU A 23 13.02 15.91 -2.04
CA LEU A 23 12.50 14.93 -1.09
C LEU A 23 12.83 15.34 0.35
N SER A 24 14.02 15.90 0.58
CA SER A 24 14.41 16.42 1.89
C SER A 24 13.54 17.59 2.35
N ALA A 25 13.11 18.46 1.42
CA ALA A 25 12.17 19.54 1.69
C ALA A 25 10.76 19.00 1.97
N LEU A 26 10.27 18.09 1.12
CA LEU A 26 8.96 17.45 1.31
C LEU A 26 8.88 16.77 2.68
N ARG A 27 9.92 16.05 3.10
CA ARG A 27 10.00 15.33 4.39
C ARG A 27 9.79 16.20 5.62
N LYS A 28 9.99 17.52 5.50
CA LYS A 28 9.77 18.50 6.58
C LYS A 28 8.35 19.09 6.59
N SER A 29 7.55 18.80 5.56
CA SER A 29 6.21 19.36 5.39
C SER A 29 5.14 18.59 6.14
N ARG A 30 4.00 19.26 6.37
CA ARG A 30 2.79 18.60 6.92
C ARG A 30 2.20 17.57 5.98
N LEU A 31 2.36 17.74 4.67
CA LEU A 31 1.92 16.73 3.69
C LEU A 31 2.68 15.42 3.89
N TRP A 32 3.99 15.48 4.16
CA TRP A 32 4.77 14.26 4.39
C TRP A 32 4.30 13.50 5.62
N THR A 33 3.86 14.17 6.69
CA THR A 33 3.26 13.50 7.84
C THR A 33 2.05 12.65 7.46
N GLU A 34 1.29 13.04 6.44
CA GLU A 34 0.16 12.27 5.91
C GLU A 34 0.62 11.17 4.95
N ILE A 35 1.55 11.47 4.04
CA ILE A 35 2.14 10.49 3.11
C ILE A 35 2.78 9.33 3.87
N ALA A 36 3.61 9.66 4.87
CA ALA A 36 4.40 8.71 5.61
C ALA A 36 3.56 7.72 6.44
N LYS A 37 2.27 8.00 6.69
CA LYS A 37 1.39 7.07 7.41
C LYS A 37 1.24 5.73 6.69
N ARG A 38 1.33 5.73 5.36
CA ARG A 38 1.10 4.56 4.52
C ARG A 38 2.35 4.16 3.77
N TYR A 39 2.65 2.87 3.80
CA TYR A 39 3.82 2.29 3.12
C TYR A 39 3.82 2.55 1.60
N LEU A 40 2.62 2.57 0.99
CA LEU A 40 2.41 2.57 -0.46
C LEU A 40 3.02 3.78 -1.19
N PHE A 41 3.16 4.90 -0.48
CA PHE A 41 3.64 6.17 -1.02
C PHE A 41 5.08 6.51 -0.61
N LEU A 42 5.74 5.57 0.08
CA LEU A 42 7.14 5.73 0.44
C LEU A 42 8.05 5.48 -0.77
N PRO A 43 9.17 6.21 -0.93
CA PRO A 43 10.06 6.08 -2.08
C PRO A 43 10.58 4.65 -2.33
N LEU A 44 10.95 3.90 -1.29
CA LEU A 44 11.46 2.53 -1.47
C LEU A 44 10.35 1.56 -1.90
N THR A 45 9.12 1.75 -1.39
CA THR A 45 7.96 0.99 -1.84
C THR A 45 7.61 1.31 -3.29
N PHE A 46 7.64 2.58 -3.68
CA PHE A 46 7.43 2.99 -5.08
C PHE A 46 8.47 2.33 -6.00
N ASP A 47 9.75 2.32 -5.60
CA ASP A 47 10.82 1.65 -6.32
C ASP A 47 10.59 0.16 -6.46
N TYR A 48 10.16 -0.49 -5.37
CA TYR A 48 9.82 -1.91 -5.38
C TYR A 48 8.72 -2.20 -6.40
N TYR A 49 7.61 -1.46 -6.38
CA TYR A 49 6.50 -1.71 -7.32
C TYR A 49 6.89 -1.36 -8.76
N SER A 50 7.67 -0.31 -8.98
CA SER A 50 8.19 0.04 -10.30
C SER A 50 9.02 -1.10 -10.90
N GLU A 51 9.91 -1.69 -10.11
CA GLU A 51 10.73 -2.84 -10.49
C GLU A 51 9.87 -4.11 -10.68
N TYR A 52 8.94 -4.36 -9.76
CA TYR A 52 8.02 -5.51 -9.83
C TYR A 52 7.17 -5.50 -11.10
N HIS A 53 6.76 -4.30 -11.55
CA HIS A 53 6.03 -4.07 -12.79
C HIS A 53 6.94 -3.70 -13.98
N GLN A 54 8.25 -3.95 -13.88
CA GLN A 54 9.21 -3.81 -14.99
C GLN A 54 9.20 -2.42 -15.67
N GLY A 55 8.86 -1.36 -14.92
CA GLY A 55 8.83 0.01 -15.46
C GLY A 55 7.74 0.26 -16.51
N GLU A 56 6.70 -0.57 -16.60
CA GLU A 56 5.61 -0.43 -17.59
C GLU A 56 4.71 0.81 -17.39
N TYR A 57 4.94 1.57 -16.33
CA TYR A 57 4.12 2.70 -15.93
C TYR A 57 4.83 4.02 -16.21
N ALA A 58 4.14 4.91 -16.90
CA ALA A 58 4.53 6.32 -17.03
C ALA A 58 4.17 7.08 -15.74
N ASP A 59 5.15 7.69 -15.11
CA ASP A 59 4.99 8.43 -13.86
C ASP A 59 4.18 9.72 -14.06
N ARG A 60 3.06 9.85 -13.34
CA ARG A 60 2.16 11.02 -13.34
C ARG A 60 1.90 11.53 -11.93
N VAL A 61 2.78 11.20 -11.00
CA VAL A 61 2.74 11.75 -9.64
C VAL A 61 3.05 13.25 -9.73
N PHE A 62 2.29 14.07 -9.01
CA PHE A 62 2.59 15.50 -8.90
C PHE A 62 2.09 16.07 -7.59
N PHE A 63 2.58 17.26 -7.26
CA PHE A 63 2.26 17.93 -6.01
C PHE A 63 1.69 19.32 -6.26
N VAL A 64 0.73 19.71 -5.43
CA VAL A 64 0.14 21.06 -5.45
C VAL A 64 0.64 21.83 -4.24
N TYR A 65 1.27 22.96 -4.50
CA TYR A 65 1.79 23.87 -3.49
C TYR A 65 0.94 25.12 -3.40
N CYS A 66 0.76 25.65 -2.19
CA CYS A 66 0.13 26.96 -1.97
C CYS A 66 1.12 27.87 -1.23
N GLY A 67 1.72 28.81 -1.96
CA GLY A 67 3.01 29.38 -1.57
C GLY A 67 4.11 28.31 -1.62
N ASP A 68 4.86 28.15 -0.53
CA ASP A 68 5.94 27.14 -0.43
C ASP A 68 5.54 25.87 0.32
N GLU A 69 4.28 25.79 0.76
CA GLU A 69 3.75 24.63 1.46
C GLU A 69 3.11 23.63 0.47
N PRO A 70 3.58 22.37 0.38
CA PRO A 70 2.86 21.34 -0.36
C PRO A 70 1.58 20.97 0.39
N LEU A 71 0.44 20.98 -0.31
CA LEU A 71 -0.86 20.67 0.27
C LEU A 71 -1.46 19.36 -0.26
N LEU A 72 -1.29 19.07 -1.55
CA LEU A 72 -1.81 17.84 -2.16
C LEU A 72 -0.70 17.08 -2.86
N ALA A 73 -0.75 15.76 -2.78
CA ALA A 73 -0.02 14.85 -3.66
C ALA A 73 -1.05 14.03 -4.44
N PHE A 74 -0.93 14.01 -5.76
CA PHE A 74 -1.67 13.08 -6.61
C PHE A 74 -0.78 11.88 -6.92
N TRP A 75 -1.24 10.69 -6.57
CA TRP A 75 -0.58 9.41 -6.80
C TRP A 75 -1.19 8.72 -8.00
N GLY A 76 -0.70 9.08 -9.20
CA GLY A 76 -1.17 8.49 -10.45
C GLY A 76 -0.04 8.06 -11.36
N LEU A 77 -0.27 6.98 -12.06
CA LEU A 77 0.60 6.32 -13.04
C LEU A 77 -0.25 5.95 -14.24
N CYS A 78 0.31 6.12 -15.44
CA CYS A 78 -0.36 5.79 -16.69
C CYS A 78 0.23 4.53 -17.32
N LYS A 79 -0.62 3.58 -17.70
CA LYS A 79 -0.23 2.40 -18.49
C LYS A 79 -1.30 2.09 -19.52
N ALA A 80 -0.89 1.99 -20.79
CA ALA A 80 -1.78 1.64 -21.91
C ALA A 80 -3.10 2.45 -21.93
N GLY A 81 -3.02 3.76 -21.73
CA GLY A 81 -4.18 4.66 -21.71
C GLY A 81 -5.02 4.60 -20.43
N ARG A 82 -4.60 3.85 -19.40
CA ARG A 82 -5.29 3.80 -18.10
C ARG A 82 -4.50 4.57 -17.05
N LEU A 83 -5.15 5.50 -16.37
CA LEU A 83 -4.62 6.23 -15.22
C LEU A 83 -5.11 5.58 -13.91
N GLY A 84 -4.16 5.17 -13.06
CA GLY A 84 -4.38 4.51 -11.77
C GLY A 84 -3.07 4.54 -10.95
N TYR A 85 -2.78 3.53 -10.13
CA TYR A 85 -1.53 3.43 -9.36
C TYR A 85 -1.15 1.96 -9.12
N PHE A 86 -0.22 1.39 -9.92
CA PHE A 86 0.20 -0.03 -9.82
C PHE A 86 -0.97 -1.04 -9.71
N HIS A 87 -1.93 -0.97 -10.64
CA HIS A 87 -3.20 -1.72 -10.64
C HIS A 87 -4.19 -1.40 -9.51
N LEU A 88 -3.83 -0.48 -8.62
CA LEU A 88 -4.77 0.15 -7.69
C LEU A 88 -5.37 1.40 -8.35
N PRO A 89 -6.48 1.92 -7.80
CA PRO A 89 -6.95 3.26 -8.14
C PRO A 89 -5.90 4.32 -7.80
N ALA A 90 -5.88 5.42 -8.55
CA ALA A 90 -5.11 6.60 -8.18
C ALA A 90 -5.65 7.20 -6.87
N GLU A 91 -4.80 7.91 -6.13
CA GLU A 91 -5.16 8.46 -4.84
C GLU A 91 -4.66 9.89 -4.66
N ILE A 92 -5.32 10.66 -3.79
CA ILE A 92 -4.86 11.97 -3.35
C ILE A 92 -4.52 11.92 -1.86
N THR A 93 -3.33 12.39 -1.50
CA THR A 93 -3.00 12.69 -0.11
C THR A 93 -3.09 14.18 0.12
N ALA A 94 -3.80 14.60 1.16
CA ALA A 94 -3.99 16.00 1.51
C ALA A 94 -3.40 16.32 2.89
N ALA A 95 -2.67 17.42 2.99
CA ALA A 95 -2.22 17.97 4.27
C ALA A 95 -3.37 18.72 4.98
N PRO A 96 -3.38 18.78 6.31
CA PRO A 96 -4.32 19.63 7.05
C PRO A 96 -4.15 21.11 6.67
N ALA A 97 -5.20 21.73 6.14
CA ALA A 97 -5.24 23.15 5.77
C ALA A 97 -6.66 23.71 5.83
N SER A 98 -6.79 25.04 5.69
CA SER A 98 -8.09 25.73 5.57
C SER A 98 -8.85 25.28 4.32
N ALA A 99 -10.18 25.28 4.39
CA ALA A 99 -11.04 24.93 3.26
C ALA A 99 -10.75 25.77 2.01
N GLU A 100 -10.46 27.07 2.13
CA GLU A 100 -10.12 27.90 0.97
C GLU A 100 -8.85 27.41 0.24
N ALA A 101 -7.80 27.08 1.00
CA ALA A 101 -6.54 26.59 0.45
C ALA A 101 -6.69 25.22 -0.20
N ILE A 102 -7.45 24.32 0.41
CA ILE A 102 -7.77 23.00 -0.17
C ILE A 102 -8.54 23.16 -1.47
N ASN A 103 -9.58 24.00 -1.50
CA ASN A 103 -10.38 24.25 -2.71
C ASN A 103 -9.54 24.83 -3.85
N GLU A 104 -8.63 25.77 -3.56
CA GLU A 104 -7.69 26.29 -4.55
C GLU A 104 -6.72 25.22 -5.06
N ALA A 105 -6.18 24.40 -4.16
CA ALA A 105 -5.29 23.31 -4.54
C ALA A 105 -5.98 22.27 -5.44
N TYR A 106 -7.23 21.89 -5.14
CA TYR A 106 -8.00 20.99 -6.00
C TYR A 106 -8.31 21.59 -7.36
N ARG A 107 -8.51 22.92 -7.48
CA ARG A 107 -8.66 23.57 -8.79
C ARG A 107 -7.42 23.35 -9.67
N GLN A 108 -6.23 23.51 -9.08
CA GLN A 108 -4.98 23.25 -9.79
C GLN A 108 -4.81 21.77 -10.14
N LEU A 109 -5.13 20.88 -9.19
CA LEU A 109 -5.08 19.43 -9.38
C LEU A 109 -5.97 18.98 -10.55
N LEU A 110 -7.23 19.42 -10.58
CA LEU A 110 -8.18 19.07 -11.64
C LEU A 110 -7.74 19.60 -13.01
N GLY A 111 -7.20 20.82 -13.07
CA GLY A 111 -6.63 21.37 -14.31
C GLY A 111 -5.44 20.54 -14.83
N GLU A 112 -4.55 20.10 -13.93
CA GLU A 112 -3.44 19.22 -14.32
C GLU A 112 -3.91 17.82 -14.72
N LEU A 113 -4.94 17.27 -14.07
CA LEU A 113 -5.54 16.00 -14.48
C LEU A 113 -6.12 16.08 -15.89
N GLU A 114 -6.81 17.16 -16.24
CA GLU A 114 -7.29 17.37 -17.62
C GLU A 114 -6.14 17.42 -18.63
N ASN A 115 -5.02 18.06 -18.26
CA ASN A 115 -3.82 18.10 -19.10
C ASN A 115 -3.21 16.70 -19.26
N ILE A 116 -3.11 15.91 -18.19
CA ILE A 116 -2.64 14.52 -18.22
C ILE A 116 -3.54 13.69 -19.13
N VAL A 117 -4.87 13.78 -18.96
CA VAL A 117 -5.85 13.04 -19.75
C VAL A 117 -5.69 13.32 -21.25
N LYS A 118 -5.53 14.59 -21.61
CA LYS A 118 -5.34 15.01 -23.02
C LYS A 118 -3.97 14.59 -23.55
N ARG A 119 -2.89 14.91 -22.83
CA ARG A 119 -1.50 14.68 -23.24
C ARG A 119 -1.23 13.19 -23.43
N ASP A 120 -1.65 12.38 -22.48
CA ASP A 120 -1.32 10.95 -22.44
C ASP A 120 -2.42 10.08 -23.07
N ARG A 121 -3.43 10.73 -23.67
CA ARG A 121 -4.60 10.08 -24.30
C ARG A 121 -5.20 9.02 -23.37
N VAL A 122 -5.37 9.38 -22.10
CA VAL A 122 -6.03 8.52 -21.13
C VAL A 122 -7.43 8.23 -21.66
N SER A 123 -7.80 6.96 -21.72
CA SER A 123 -9.14 6.46 -22.08
C SER A 123 -9.94 6.04 -20.85
N ALA A 124 -9.25 5.69 -19.75
CA ALA A 124 -9.88 5.35 -18.49
C ALA A 124 -9.08 5.88 -17.29
N PHE A 125 -9.79 6.49 -16.34
CA PHE A 125 -9.22 6.98 -15.09
C PHE A 125 -9.92 6.29 -13.91
N GLU A 126 -9.15 5.57 -13.10
CA GLU A 126 -9.62 4.91 -11.89
C GLU A 126 -9.05 5.61 -10.65
N PHE A 127 -9.90 6.01 -9.71
CA PHE A 127 -9.47 6.69 -8.48
C PHE A 127 -10.25 6.20 -7.25
N GLU A 128 -9.56 6.19 -6.11
CA GLU A 128 -10.16 5.92 -4.79
C GLU A 128 -11.04 7.11 -4.37
N TYR A 129 -12.07 6.86 -3.57
CA TYR A 129 -13.02 7.87 -3.14
C TYR A 129 -12.34 9.15 -2.65
N ASP A 130 -12.61 10.22 -3.38
CA ASP A 130 -12.21 11.58 -3.07
C ASP A 130 -13.39 12.50 -3.42
N PRO A 131 -13.89 13.32 -2.48
CA PRO A 131 -15.12 14.09 -2.70
C PRO A 131 -15.01 15.09 -3.84
N TYR A 132 -13.82 15.65 -4.09
CA TYR A 132 -13.60 16.63 -5.16
C TYR A 132 -13.51 15.94 -6.52
N LEU A 133 -12.83 14.80 -6.63
CA LEU A 133 -12.82 14.00 -7.86
C LEU A 133 -14.22 13.46 -8.15
N VAL A 134 -14.93 12.98 -7.13
CA VAL A 134 -16.31 12.51 -7.27
C VAL A 134 -17.19 13.62 -7.81
N SER A 135 -17.12 14.82 -7.24
CA SER A 135 -17.89 15.97 -7.71
C SER A 135 -17.52 16.36 -9.15
N ALA A 136 -16.23 16.41 -9.48
CA ALA A 136 -15.75 16.84 -10.79
C ALA A 136 -16.08 15.85 -11.92
N TYR A 137 -16.11 14.54 -11.61
CA TYR A 137 -16.30 13.48 -12.59
C TYR A 137 -17.64 12.75 -12.50
N PHE A 138 -18.56 13.17 -11.63
CA PHE A 138 -19.82 12.46 -11.35
C PHE A 138 -20.56 12.00 -12.62
N GLY A 139 -20.77 12.90 -13.58
CA GLY A 139 -21.46 12.60 -14.84
C GLY A 139 -20.68 11.75 -15.85
N LYS A 140 -19.42 11.40 -15.58
CA LYS A 140 -18.52 10.62 -16.45
C LYS A 140 -18.15 9.25 -15.86
N MET A 141 -18.64 8.93 -14.66
CA MET A 141 -18.38 7.65 -14.01
C MET A 141 -19.10 6.53 -14.74
N SER A 142 -18.36 5.50 -15.15
CA SER A 142 -18.91 4.30 -15.80
C SER A 142 -19.08 3.13 -14.83
N GLN A 143 -18.32 3.09 -13.73
CA GLN A 143 -18.37 2.00 -12.77
C GLN A 143 -18.00 2.50 -11.36
N VAL A 144 -18.63 1.89 -10.36
CA VAL A 144 -18.27 2.00 -8.94
C VAL A 144 -17.87 0.61 -8.47
N SER A 145 -16.72 0.50 -7.81
CA SER A 145 -16.21 -0.75 -7.25
C SER A 145 -16.02 -0.60 -5.75
N VAL A 146 -16.47 -1.58 -4.98
CA VAL A 146 -16.23 -1.65 -3.53
C VAL A 146 -15.39 -2.88 -3.23
N LYS A 147 -14.22 -2.65 -2.65
CA LYS A 147 -13.33 -3.69 -2.13
C LYS A 147 -13.32 -3.64 -0.61
N HIS A 148 -12.94 -4.74 0.01
CA HIS A 148 -12.86 -4.80 1.47
C HIS A 148 -11.47 -5.29 1.88
N SER A 149 -10.82 -4.58 2.79
CA SER A 149 -9.59 -5.03 3.42
C SER A 149 -9.86 -5.48 4.84
N CYS A 150 -9.14 -6.52 5.28
CA CYS A 150 -9.19 -6.98 6.66
C CYS A 150 -8.17 -6.23 7.50
N ILE A 151 -8.63 -5.51 8.53
CA ILE A 151 -7.79 -4.60 9.32
C ILE A 151 -7.75 -5.06 10.77
N VAL A 152 -6.58 -5.32 11.33
CA VAL A 152 -6.43 -5.46 12.79
C VAL A 152 -6.18 -4.08 13.39
N ASP A 153 -7.01 -3.71 14.36
CA ASP A 153 -6.81 -2.52 15.18
C ASP A 153 -5.69 -2.79 16.20
N LEU A 154 -4.57 -2.09 16.06
CA LEU A 154 -3.40 -2.24 16.91
C LEU A 154 -3.43 -1.30 18.13
N GLU A 155 -4.40 -0.39 18.20
CA GLU A 155 -4.63 0.45 19.39
C GLU A 155 -5.22 -0.39 20.54
N LEU A 156 -5.91 -1.48 20.21
CA LEU A 156 -6.36 -2.50 21.18
C LEU A 156 -5.19 -3.16 21.93
N GLY A 157 -5.40 -3.52 23.20
CA GLY A 157 -4.42 -4.29 23.97
C GLY A 157 -4.14 -5.67 23.36
N GLU A 158 -2.95 -6.25 23.61
CA GLU A 158 -2.58 -7.54 23.01
C GLU A 158 -3.60 -8.65 23.29
N GLU A 159 -4.15 -8.72 24.50
CA GLU A 159 -5.17 -9.71 24.86
C GLU A 159 -6.48 -9.51 24.10
N GLN A 160 -6.84 -8.27 23.77
CA GLN A 160 -8.00 -7.97 22.93
C GLN A 160 -7.73 -8.33 21.47
N ILE A 161 -6.54 -8.03 20.94
CA ILE A 161 -6.11 -8.45 19.59
C ILE A 161 -6.16 -9.97 19.48
N LYS A 162 -5.54 -10.68 20.43
CA LYS A 162 -5.64 -12.14 20.52
C LYS A 162 -7.11 -12.51 20.59
N GLY A 163 -7.91 -11.96 21.51
CA GLY A 163 -9.34 -12.24 21.66
C GLY A 163 -10.19 -12.07 20.40
N ASN A 164 -9.75 -11.22 19.47
CA ASN A 164 -10.41 -11.02 18.17
C ASN A 164 -10.09 -12.09 17.12
N VAL A 165 -9.03 -12.88 17.33
CA VAL A 165 -8.73 -14.04 16.50
C VAL A 165 -9.83 -15.10 16.61
N ARG A 166 -10.22 -15.66 15.47
CA ARG A 166 -11.22 -16.73 15.33
C ARG A 166 -10.94 -17.88 16.30
N LYS A 167 -12.00 -18.39 16.94
CA LYS A 167 -11.90 -19.48 17.93
C LYS A 167 -11.14 -20.71 17.40
N SER A 168 -11.39 -21.12 16.16
CA SER A 168 -10.70 -22.27 15.55
C SER A 168 -9.20 -22.03 15.31
N TYR A 169 -8.73 -20.78 15.29
CA TYR A 169 -7.31 -20.46 15.09
C TYR A 169 -6.53 -20.51 16.39
N LYS A 170 -7.20 -20.52 17.55
CA LYS A 170 -6.56 -20.51 18.85
C LYS A 170 -5.69 -21.74 19.10
N SER A 171 -6.22 -22.92 18.80
CA SER A 171 -5.45 -24.17 18.90
C SER A 171 -4.26 -24.19 17.94
N LEU A 172 -4.43 -23.62 16.74
CA LEU A 172 -3.40 -23.54 15.71
C LEU A 172 -2.26 -22.59 16.11
N ILE A 173 -2.62 -21.45 16.69
CA ILE A 173 -1.68 -20.47 17.26
C ILE A 173 -0.95 -21.08 18.45
N ASN A 174 -1.65 -21.76 19.36
CA ASN A 174 -1.05 -22.40 20.53
C ASN A 174 -0.10 -23.54 20.13
N TRP A 175 -0.42 -24.29 19.07
CA TRP A 175 0.51 -25.24 18.48
C TRP A 175 1.75 -24.51 17.96
N GLY A 176 1.56 -23.48 17.13
CA GLY A 176 2.68 -22.73 16.55
C GLY A 176 3.58 -22.08 17.61
N SER A 177 3.02 -21.56 18.70
CA SER A 177 3.81 -20.96 19.79
C SER A 177 4.66 -21.96 20.57
N ARG A 178 4.29 -23.25 20.56
CA ARG A 178 5.03 -24.31 21.23
C ARG A 178 6.07 -24.95 20.32
N GLU A 179 5.70 -25.14 19.05
CA GLU A 179 6.49 -25.94 18.11
C GLU A 179 7.38 -25.10 17.16
N LEU A 180 7.06 -23.81 16.97
CA LEU A 180 7.80 -22.94 16.06
C LEU A 180 8.70 -21.97 16.82
N ARG A 181 9.97 -21.90 16.43
CA ARG A 181 10.88 -20.84 16.85
C ARG A 181 10.74 -19.65 15.91
N THR A 182 10.17 -18.55 16.38
CA THR A 182 10.01 -17.32 15.60
C THR A 182 11.11 -16.31 15.88
N ALA A 183 11.48 -15.53 14.86
CA ALA A 183 12.42 -14.43 14.97
C ALA A 183 11.97 -13.25 14.11
N VAL A 184 12.23 -12.03 14.58
CA VAL A 184 11.95 -10.81 13.83
C VAL A 184 13.27 -10.19 13.38
N MET A 185 13.32 -9.85 12.09
CA MET A 185 14.37 -9.05 11.48
C MET A 185 13.79 -7.70 11.06
N ASP A 186 14.33 -6.62 11.61
CA ASP A 186 13.98 -5.24 11.32
C ASP A 186 15.27 -4.44 11.05
N SER A 187 15.16 -3.11 10.93
CA SER A 187 16.31 -2.23 10.67
C SER A 187 17.46 -2.34 11.69
N SER A 188 17.18 -2.76 12.94
CA SER A 188 18.18 -2.84 14.00
C SER A 188 19.07 -4.09 13.93
N ASN A 189 18.63 -5.13 13.21
CA ASN A 189 19.32 -6.41 13.09
C ASN A 189 19.22 -6.98 11.66
N ALA A 190 19.14 -6.10 10.65
CA ALA A 190 18.98 -6.49 9.27
C ALA A 190 20.13 -7.40 8.81
N ASP A 191 19.79 -8.63 8.42
CA ASP A 191 20.75 -9.67 8.03
C ASP A 191 20.53 -10.07 6.56
N PRO A 192 21.47 -9.74 5.65
CA PRO A 192 21.34 -10.09 4.23
C PRO A 192 21.40 -11.60 3.99
N GLU A 193 22.09 -12.38 4.83
CA GLU A 193 22.19 -13.84 4.67
C GLU A 193 20.87 -14.51 5.02
N LEU A 194 20.25 -14.14 6.14
CA LEU A 194 18.90 -14.59 6.49
C LEU A 194 17.88 -14.19 5.42
N TYR A 195 17.98 -12.96 4.89
CA TYR A 195 17.07 -12.51 3.84
C TYR A 195 17.23 -13.31 2.54
N GLU A 196 18.47 -13.65 2.17
CA GLU A 196 18.75 -14.53 1.03
C GLU A 196 18.16 -15.94 1.25
N GLN A 197 18.27 -16.49 2.46
CA GLN A 197 17.61 -17.77 2.81
C GLN A 197 16.09 -17.70 2.62
N VAL A 198 15.46 -16.58 2.99
CA VAL A 198 14.01 -16.36 2.81
C VAL A 198 13.65 -16.26 1.33
N LYS A 199 14.48 -15.61 0.51
CA LYS A 199 14.32 -15.55 -0.94
C LYS A 199 14.39 -16.96 -1.55
N GLN A 200 15.38 -17.76 -1.18
CA GLN A 200 15.52 -19.14 -1.66
C GLN A 200 14.37 -20.02 -1.17
N PHE A 201 13.91 -19.83 0.06
CA PHE A 201 12.71 -20.48 0.59
C PHE A 201 11.46 -20.13 -0.23
N HIS A 202 11.27 -18.85 -0.57
CA HIS A 202 10.18 -18.43 -1.46
C HIS A 202 10.24 -19.13 -2.82
N PHE A 203 11.42 -19.21 -3.46
CA PHE A 203 11.56 -19.86 -4.76
C PHE A 203 11.23 -21.35 -4.70
N ARG A 204 11.70 -22.05 -3.67
CA ARG A 204 11.36 -23.45 -3.40
C ARG A 204 9.85 -23.64 -3.23
N VAL A 205 9.20 -22.85 -2.37
CA VAL A 205 7.74 -22.92 -2.12
C VAL A 205 6.92 -22.54 -3.35
N ALA A 206 7.40 -21.59 -4.16
CA ALA A 206 6.70 -21.16 -5.37
C ALA A 206 6.93 -22.11 -6.56
N GLY A 207 7.98 -22.94 -6.52
CA GLY A 207 8.42 -23.79 -7.63
C GLY A 207 9.03 -23.02 -8.81
N ARG A 208 9.17 -21.69 -8.69
CA ARG A 208 9.72 -20.81 -9.74
C ARG A 208 10.19 -19.49 -9.15
N LYS A 209 11.01 -18.76 -9.91
CA LYS A 209 11.29 -17.34 -9.66
C LYS A 209 10.04 -16.53 -10.03
N THR A 210 9.38 -15.94 -9.05
CA THR A 210 8.15 -15.16 -9.26
C THR A 210 8.39 -13.67 -9.42
N ARG A 211 9.59 -13.18 -9.12
CA ARG A 211 9.99 -11.76 -9.16
C ARG A 211 11.52 -11.62 -9.34
N SER A 212 11.99 -10.47 -9.83
CA SER A 212 13.41 -10.20 -10.10
C SER A 212 14.23 -10.11 -8.81
N ASP A 213 15.57 -10.30 -8.89
CA ASP A 213 16.43 -10.10 -7.72
C ASP A 213 16.46 -8.64 -7.27
N ALA A 214 16.37 -7.70 -8.21
CA ALA A 214 16.24 -6.28 -7.91
C ALA A 214 14.99 -6.00 -7.06
N SER A 215 13.85 -6.64 -7.34
CA SER A 215 12.65 -6.48 -6.50
C SER A 215 12.86 -7.00 -5.07
N TRP A 216 13.61 -8.11 -4.89
CA TRP A 216 13.98 -8.61 -3.57
C TRP A 216 14.94 -7.66 -2.84
N GLN A 217 15.92 -7.10 -3.56
CA GLN A 217 16.84 -6.10 -3.00
C GLN A 217 16.09 -4.85 -2.51
N LYS A 218 15.06 -4.41 -3.24
CA LYS A 218 14.23 -3.27 -2.82
C LYS A 218 13.46 -3.55 -1.52
N HIS A 219 12.92 -4.75 -1.36
CA HIS A 219 12.31 -5.15 -0.07
C HIS A 219 13.31 -5.20 1.08
N TYR A 220 14.51 -5.75 0.86
CA TYR A 220 15.56 -5.74 1.88
C TYR A 220 15.94 -4.30 2.25
N ALA A 221 16.05 -3.41 1.26
CA ALA A 221 16.31 -1.99 1.49
C ALA A 221 15.20 -1.33 2.33
N SER A 222 13.92 -1.67 2.11
CA SER A 222 12.82 -1.21 2.97
C SER A 222 12.98 -1.68 4.42
N ILE A 223 13.38 -2.93 4.66
CA ILE A 223 13.65 -3.42 6.02
C ILE A 223 14.82 -2.65 6.66
N ALA A 224 15.94 -2.54 5.95
CA ALA A 224 17.13 -1.85 6.43
C ALA A 224 16.87 -0.36 6.73
N ALA A 225 15.94 0.26 5.99
CA ALA A 225 15.53 1.65 6.19
C ALA A 225 14.46 1.84 7.28
N GLY A 226 13.96 0.77 7.90
CA GLY A 226 12.88 0.85 8.90
C GLY A 226 11.50 1.12 8.30
N GLU A 227 11.30 0.79 7.02
CA GLU A 227 10.02 0.84 6.30
C GLU A 227 9.40 -0.57 6.15
N GLY A 228 9.94 -1.55 6.86
CA GLY A 228 9.48 -2.93 6.86
C GLY A 228 10.19 -3.80 7.89
N TYR A 229 9.66 -5.00 8.09
CA TYR A 229 10.28 -6.05 8.89
C TYR A 229 9.86 -7.43 8.37
N LEU A 230 10.61 -8.44 8.79
CA LEU A 230 10.41 -9.83 8.42
C LEU A 230 10.22 -10.67 9.68
N VAL A 231 9.16 -11.47 9.73
CA VAL A 231 9.01 -12.52 10.74
C VAL A 231 9.32 -13.86 10.09
N THR A 232 10.27 -14.60 10.66
CA THR A 232 10.59 -15.97 10.24
C THR A 232 10.14 -16.95 11.32
N ALA A 233 9.85 -18.18 10.91
CA ALA A 233 9.50 -19.27 11.81
C ALA A 233 10.18 -20.56 11.37
N PHE A 234 10.79 -21.25 12.33
CA PHE A 234 11.50 -22.51 12.11
C PHE A 234 10.80 -23.64 12.86
N PHE A 235 10.66 -24.79 12.20
CA PHE A 235 10.25 -26.06 12.81
C PHE A 235 11.48 -26.96 12.88
N GLY A 236 12.03 -27.12 14.09
CA GLY A 236 13.41 -27.59 14.26
C GLY A 236 14.40 -26.63 13.59
N GLU A 237 15.26 -27.17 12.72
CA GLU A 237 16.25 -26.40 11.95
C GLU A 237 15.72 -25.91 10.59
N GLN A 238 14.50 -26.31 10.19
CA GLN A 238 13.94 -25.99 8.89
C GLN A 238 13.06 -24.73 8.95
N MET A 239 13.28 -23.79 8.02
CA MET A 239 12.38 -22.64 7.86
C MET A 239 11.01 -23.13 7.38
N ALA A 240 9.98 -22.89 8.20
CA ALA A 240 8.61 -23.33 7.98
C ALA A 240 7.71 -22.21 7.48
N SER A 241 7.98 -20.96 7.86
CA SER A 241 7.21 -19.80 7.44
C SER A 241 8.04 -18.52 7.45
N ALA A 242 7.66 -17.58 6.59
CA ALA A 242 8.16 -16.21 6.60
C ALA A 242 7.06 -15.21 6.21
N ALA A 243 6.98 -14.09 6.92
CA ALA A 243 6.02 -13.02 6.69
C ALA A 243 6.78 -11.68 6.56
N LEU A 244 6.78 -11.12 5.36
CA LEU A 244 7.30 -9.77 5.09
C LEU A 244 6.17 -8.75 5.30
N VAL A 245 6.44 -7.77 6.14
CA VAL A 245 5.54 -6.64 6.40
C VAL A 245 6.23 -5.36 5.95
N LEU A 246 5.53 -4.56 5.15
CA LEU A 246 5.93 -3.19 4.84
C LEU A 246 5.12 -2.24 5.70
N HIS A 247 5.67 -1.11 6.12
CA HIS A 247 4.90 -0.18 6.94
C HIS A 247 5.29 1.28 6.70
N GLY A 248 4.29 2.14 6.91
CA GLY A 248 4.52 3.56 7.15
C GLY A 248 4.70 3.85 8.63
N SER A 249 4.43 5.08 9.02
CA SER A 249 4.46 5.56 10.41
C SER A 249 3.20 5.21 11.20
N ALA A 250 2.12 4.78 10.54
CA ALA A 250 0.85 4.47 11.20
C ALA A 250 0.24 3.12 10.80
N GLU A 251 0.51 2.63 9.59
CA GLU A 251 -0.07 1.40 9.06
C GLU A 251 1.02 0.40 8.65
N ALA A 252 0.87 -0.84 9.11
CA ALA A 252 1.56 -2.02 8.61
C ALA A 252 0.73 -2.71 7.53
N PHE A 253 1.40 -3.30 6.55
CA PHE A 253 0.81 -4.03 5.45
C PHE A 253 1.45 -5.41 5.32
N TYR A 254 0.61 -6.44 5.39
CA TYR A 254 1.03 -7.82 5.17
C TYR A 254 1.32 -8.07 3.68
N GLY A 255 2.59 -7.91 3.30
CA GLY A 255 3.03 -7.90 1.91
C GLY A 255 3.26 -9.28 1.31
N VAL A 256 4.08 -10.11 1.98
CA VAL A 256 4.42 -11.45 1.46
C VAL A 256 4.31 -12.48 2.58
N GLY A 257 3.51 -13.52 2.33
CA GLY A 257 3.47 -14.73 3.15
C GLY A 257 4.09 -15.91 2.42
N ILE A 258 5.02 -16.60 3.06
CA ILE A 258 5.68 -17.80 2.55
C ILE A 258 5.49 -18.88 3.60
N ASN A 259 4.98 -20.04 3.20
CA ASN A 259 4.79 -21.18 4.09
C ASN A 259 5.24 -22.45 3.38
N ASP A 260 5.90 -23.33 4.11
CA ASP A 260 6.32 -24.62 3.60
C ASP A 260 5.08 -25.49 3.34
N ARG A 261 4.88 -25.89 2.07
CA ARG A 261 3.66 -26.59 1.65
C ARG A 261 3.56 -27.99 2.25
N GLU A 262 4.68 -28.71 2.34
CA GLU A 262 4.72 -30.07 2.87
C GLU A 262 4.48 -30.07 4.38
N LEU A 263 5.02 -29.08 5.09
CA LEU A 263 4.72 -28.91 6.51
C LEU A 263 3.26 -28.47 6.73
N MET A 264 2.71 -27.61 5.86
CA MET A 264 1.32 -27.16 5.95
C MET A 264 0.29 -28.29 5.89
N GLU A 265 0.58 -29.38 5.17
CA GLU A 265 -0.30 -30.55 5.10
C GLU A 265 -0.44 -31.25 6.46
N LYS A 266 0.56 -31.12 7.33
CA LYS A 266 0.64 -31.80 8.63
C LYS A 266 0.41 -30.85 9.80
N HIS A 267 0.74 -29.57 9.63
CA HIS A 267 0.89 -28.62 10.71
C HIS A 267 0.43 -27.21 10.33
N PRO A 268 -0.18 -26.44 11.25
CA PRO A 268 -0.72 -25.11 10.95
C PRO A 268 0.35 -24.00 11.01
N VAL A 269 1.40 -24.12 10.19
CA VAL A 269 2.63 -23.31 10.29
C VAL A 269 2.45 -21.80 10.03
N SER A 270 1.34 -21.37 9.43
CA SER A 270 1.11 -19.97 9.03
C SER A 270 0.50 -19.09 10.13
N HIS A 271 -0.16 -19.68 11.14
CA HIS A 271 -1.04 -18.90 12.01
C HIS A 271 -0.28 -18.10 13.07
N TYR A 272 0.63 -18.76 13.78
CA TYR A 272 1.42 -18.12 14.83
C TYR A 272 2.40 -17.07 14.27
N PRO A 273 3.13 -17.31 13.17
CA PRO A 273 4.03 -16.29 12.61
C PRO A 273 3.31 -15.02 12.17
N LEU A 274 2.09 -15.15 11.62
CA LEU A 274 1.28 -13.99 11.28
C LEU A 274 0.79 -13.24 12.53
N LEU A 275 0.37 -13.94 13.60
CA LEU A 275 0.07 -13.28 14.87
C LEU A 275 1.32 -12.57 15.43
N ALA A 276 2.49 -13.19 15.35
CA ALA A 276 3.74 -12.57 15.77
C ALA A 276 4.06 -11.31 14.96
N ALA A 277 3.79 -11.31 13.65
CA ALA A 277 3.91 -10.12 12.82
C ALA A 277 2.95 -9.00 13.25
N ILE A 278 1.68 -9.32 13.53
CA ILE A 278 0.68 -8.37 14.04
C ILE A 278 1.15 -7.76 15.38
N LEU A 279 1.60 -8.59 16.32
CA LEU A 279 2.05 -8.13 17.64
C LEU A 279 3.34 -7.31 17.55
N HIS A 280 4.24 -7.62 16.60
CA HIS A 280 5.42 -6.79 16.35
C HIS A 280 5.02 -5.40 15.84
N ALA A 281 4.10 -5.28 14.89
CA ALA A 281 3.59 -3.97 14.43
C ALA A 281 3.05 -3.13 15.58
N LYS A 282 2.30 -3.76 16.51
CA LYS A 282 1.84 -3.08 17.73
C LYS A 282 3.01 -2.62 18.59
N LYS A 283 4.00 -3.49 18.82
CA LYS A 283 5.17 -3.20 19.67
C LYS A 283 5.94 -1.97 19.17
N ILE A 284 6.05 -1.79 17.85
CA ILE A 284 6.73 -0.63 17.24
C ILE A 284 5.83 0.61 17.10
N GLY A 285 4.61 0.58 17.67
CA GLY A 285 3.74 1.76 17.80
C GLY A 285 2.81 2.04 16.63
N LEU A 286 2.63 1.09 15.70
CA LEU A 286 1.68 1.25 14.60
C LEU A 286 0.23 1.11 15.09
N LYS A 287 -0.71 1.69 14.33
CA LYS A 287 -2.12 1.77 14.71
C LYS A 287 -3.00 0.76 13.97
N LYS A 288 -2.59 0.36 12.76
CA LYS A 288 -3.35 -0.55 11.92
C LYS A 288 -2.44 -1.61 11.32
N PHE A 289 -2.94 -2.84 11.24
CA PHE A 289 -2.33 -3.91 10.45
C PHE A 289 -3.30 -4.31 9.33
N ASN A 290 -2.95 -3.92 8.12
CA ASN A 290 -3.71 -4.18 6.92
C ASN A 290 -3.32 -5.54 6.33
N MET A 291 -4.27 -6.46 6.31
CA MET A 291 -4.10 -7.82 5.77
C MET A 291 -4.43 -7.92 4.27
N ASN A 292 -4.60 -6.76 3.62
CA ASN A 292 -4.99 -6.60 2.22
C ASN A 292 -6.43 -7.07 1.95
N ASP A 293 -6.83 -6.97 0.69
CA ASP A 293 -8.17 -7.28 0.20
C ASP A 293 -8.62 -8.69 0.58
N VAL A 294 -9.91 -8.78 0.93
CA VAL A 294 -10.69 -9.99 1.08
C VAL A 294 -11.80 -9.96 0.05
N ASP A 295 -11.86 -11.00 -0.76
CA ASP A 295 -12.89 -11.13 -1.77
C ASP A 295 -14.22 -11.49 -1.09
N ILE A 296 -15.28 -10.78 -1.47
CA ILE A 296 -16.65 -11.04 -1.00
C ILE A 296 -17.38 -12.00 -1.94
N LEU A 297 -16.99 -12.01 -3.20
CA LEU A 297 -17.59 -12.81 -4.26
C LEU A 297 -16.55 -13.85 -4.66
N GLY A 298 -16.76 -15.10 -4.27
CA GLY A 298 -15.84 -16.19 -4.53
C GLY A 298 -15.54 -16.33 -6.02
N THR A 299 -14.42 -15.77 -6.44
CA THR A 299 -13.92 -15.81 -7.81
C THR A 299 -13.24 -17.14 -8.09
N ASP A 300 -12.57 -17.72 -7.08
CA ASP A 300 -12.07 -19.09 -7.05
C ASP A 300 -11.84 -19.60 -5.60
N GLU A 301 -11.77 -20.93 -5.41
CA GLU A 301 -11.60 -21.57 -4.10
C GLU A 301 -10.35 -21.12 -3.33
N LYS A 302 -9.30 -20.72 -4.07
CA LYS A 302 -8.03 -20.28 -3.48
C LYS A 302 -8.16 -18.88 -2.90
N ALA A 303 -8.78 -17.95 -3.64
CA ALA A 303 -9.09 -16.60 -3.19
C ALA A 303 -10.00 -16.62 -1.95
N ASP A 304 -10.99 -17.52 -1.93
CA ASP A 304 -11.86 -17.73 -0.77
C ASP A 304 -11.09 -18.23 0.46
N SER A 305 -10.20 -19.20 0.28
CA SER A 305 -9.35 -19.71 1.36
C SER A 305 -8.43 -18.62 1.93
N ILE A 306 -7.82 -17.81 1.07
CA ILE A 306 -6.99 -16.67 1.48
C ILE A 306 -7.82 -15.63 2.24
N SER A 307 -9.02 -15.32 1.76
CA SER A 307 -9.92 -14.34 2.39
C SER A 307 -10.39 -14.84 3.76
N MET A 308 -10.76 -16.12 3.87
CA MET A 308 -11.15 -16.75 5.13
C MET A 308 -10.00 -16.83 6.12
N PHE A 309 -8.78 -17.06 5.65
CA PHE A 309 -7.57 -17.01 6.44
C PHE A 309 -7.34 -15.63 7.07
N LYS A 310 -7.33 -14.57 6.24
CA LYS A 310 -7.14 -13.20 6.72
C LYS A 310 -8.22 -12.78 7.73
N LYS A 311 -9.49 -13.04 7.39
CA LYS A 311 -10.64 -12.78 8.28
C LYS A 311 -10.57 -13.54 9.61
N GLY A 312 -9.73 -14.56 9.73
CA GLY A 312 -9.52 -15.25 10.98
C GLY A 312 -8.77 -14.43 12.03
N PHE A 313 -8.10 -13.34 11.66
CA PHE A 313 -7.29 -12.52 12.56
C PHE A 313 -7.94 -11.19 12.94
N SER A 314 -9.01 -10.77 12.27
CA SER A 314 -9.74 -9.55 12.61
C SER A 314 -11.25 -9.71 12.48
N LYS A 315 -11.97 -8.87 13.23
CA LYS A 315 -13.42 -8.67 13.12
C LYS A 315 -13.78 -7.41 12.32
N THR A 316 -12.78 -6.63 11.91
CA THR A 316 -12.98 -5.36 11.21
C THR A 316 -12.68 -5.52 9.72
N LEU A 317 -13.65 -5.13 8.90
CA LEU A 317 -13.49 -4.94 7.47
C LEU A 317 -13.58 -3.45 7.16
N LEU A 318 -12.63 -2.95 6.38
CA LEU A 318 -12.65 -1.59 5.85
C LEU A 318 -13.09 -1.65 4.39
N ALA A 319 -14.16 -0.92 4.06
CA ALA A 319 -14.60 -0.77 2.67
C ALA A 319 -13.78 0.32 1.97
N HIS A 320 -13.31 0.01 0.78
CA HIS A 320 -12.60 0.88 -0.14
C HIS A 320 -13.48 1.08 -1.37
N THR A 321 -13.77 2.33 -1.70
CA THR A 321 -14.66 2.65 -2.82
C THR A 321 -13.85 3.34 -3.89
N SER A 322 -13.90 2.82 -5.11
CA SER A 322 -13.23 3.40 -6.26
C SER A 322 -14.19 3.62 -7.41
N TYR A 323 -13.83 4.57 -8.27
CA TYR A 323 -14.62 5.01 -9.40
C TYR A 323 -13.81 4.88 -10.67
N LEU A 324 -14.43 4.30 -11.70
CA LEU A 324 -13.90 4.29 -13.05
C LEU A 324 -14.60 5.36 -13.87
N VAL A 325 -13.82 6.21 -14.52
CA VAL A 325 -14.28 7.23 -15.45
C VAL A 325 -13.78 6.87 -16.84
N GLN A 326 -14.68 6.85 -17.82
CA GLN A 326 -14.29 6.81 -19.23
C GLN A 326 -14.03 8.23 -19.69
N THR A 327 -12.83 8.48 -20.19
CA THR A 327 -12.47 9.76 -20.80
C THR A 327 -12.74 9.63 -22.29
N ALA A 328 -13.50 10.58 -22.86
CA ALA A 328 -13.81 10.56 -24.28
C ALA A 328 -12.51 10.44 -25.08
N ALA A 329 -12.46 9.49 -26.02
CA ALA A 329 -11.36 9.39 -26.96
C ALA A 329 -11.20 10.76 -27.65
N PRO A 330 -9.97 11.27 -27.85
CA PRO A 330 -9.80 12.45 -28.69
C PRO A 330 -10.46 12.15 -30.04
N ALA A 331 -11.36 13.04 -30.47
CA ALA A 331 -11.99 12.93 -31.77
C ALA A 331 -10.90 12.75 -32.82
N ASP A 332 -10.97 11.67 -33.58
CA ASP A 332 -10.04 11.42 -34.67
C ASP A 332 -10.34 12.46 -35.76
N HIS A 333 -9.56 13.54 -35.79
CA HIS A 333 -9.70 14.62 -36.78
C HIS A 333 -9.24 14.17 -38.19
N THR A 334 -8.99 12.88 -38.41
CA THR A 334 -8.71 12.26 -39.72
C THR A 334 -9.96 11.79 -40.45
N LYS A 335 -11.02 12.59 -40.43
CA LYS A 335 -12.05 12.60 -41.48
C LYS A 335 -12.33 14.03 -41.90
N ALA A 336 -11.48 14.53 -42.79
CA ALA A 336 -11.78 15.62 -43.71
C ALA A 336 -12.43 15.04 -44.97
#